data_AF-A0A1F2RQ99-F1
#
_entry.id   AF-A0A1F2RQ99-F1
#
_cell.length_a   1.000
_cell.length_b   1.000
_cell.length_c   1.000
_cell.angle_alpha   90.00
_cell.angle_beta   90.00
_cell.angle_gamma   90.00
#
_symmetry.space_group_name_H-M   'P 1'
#
loop_
_entity.id
_entity.type
_entity.pdbx_description
1 polymer ?
#
loop_
_entity_poly.entity_id
_entity_poly.type
_entity_poly.pdbx_seq_one_letter_code
_entity_poly.pdbx_strand_id
1 'polypeptide(L)' 'MRCLELDSKGRQCPQEALPGKDFCADHHPILRILTPEANPNRPLIYRIAALVLLFIFLYNGYRILMQWMRS' A
#
# COMPACT_ATOMS: atom_id res chain seq x y z
N MET A 1 -28.48 16.61 5.07
CA MET A 1 -27.57 15.60 5.69
C MET A 1 -26.39 16.37 6.26
N ARG A 2 -25.88 16.02 7.45
CA ARG A 2 -24.76 16.75 8.09
C ARG A 2 -23.42 16.24 7.57
N CYS A 3 -22.41 17.10 7.53
CA CYS A 3 -21.05 16.72 7.16
C CYS A 3 -20.53 15.60 8.09
N LEU A 4 -19.90 14.58 7.51
CA LEU A 4 -19.39 13.40 8.22
C LEU A 4 -18.01 13.62 8.88
N GLU A 5 -17.40 14.80 8.72
CA GLU A 5 -16.13 15.13 9.37
C GLU A 5 -16.29 15.27 10.90
N LEU A 6 -15.34 14.68 11.63
CA LEU A 6 -15.18 14.75 13.08
C LEU A 6 -13.90 15.52 13.42
N ASP A 7 -13.97 16.48 14.34
CA ASP A 7 -12.78 17.15 14.84
C ASP A 7 -11.91 16.23 15.72
N SER A 8 -10.73 16.70 16.12
CA SER A 8 -9.82 15.95 17.01
C SER A 8 -10.39 15.66 18.41
N LYS A 9 -11.56 16.20 18.73
CA LYS A 9 -12.32 15.98 19.97
C LYS A 9 -13.58 15.14 19.72
N GLY A 10 -13.78 14.61 18.51
CA GLY A 10 -14.93 13.79 18.12
C GLY A 10 -16.23 14.58 17.92
N ARG A 11 -16.17 15.90 17.74
CA ARG A 11 -17.36 16.72 17.47
C ARG A 11 -17.62 16.77 15.97
N GLN A 12 -18.87 16.50 15.59
CA GLN A 12 -19.29 16.55 14.20
C GLN A 12 -19.31 17.98 13.68
N CYS A 13 -18.82 18.17 12.45
CA CYS A 13 -18.87 19.46 11.77
C CYS A 13 -20.32 20.00 11.72
N PRO A 14 -20.58 21.26 12.12
CA PRO A 14 -21.93 21.81 12.18
C PRO A 14 -22.51 22.10 10.79
N GLN A 15 -21.67 22.12 9.75
CA GLN A 15 -22.09 22.44 8.38
C GLN A 15 -22.85 21.29 7.73
N GLU A 16 -23.76 21.66 6.83
CA GLU A 16 -24.47 20.69 6.00
C GLU A 16 -23.54 20.12 4.93
N ALA A 17 -23.71 18.82 4.67
CA ALA A 17 -23.05 18.18 3.56
C ALA A 17 -23.60 18.71 2.23
N LEU A 18 -22.74 18.77 1.22
CA LEU A 18 -23.15 19.12 -0.14
C LEU A 18 -24.18 18.10 -0.67
N PRO A 19 -25.12 18.50 -1.54
CA PRO A 19 -26.12 17.58 -2.07
C PRO A 19 -25.46 16.42 -2.82
N GLY A 20 -25.74 15.19 -2.37
CA GLY A 20 -25.14 13.97 -2.93
C GLY A 20 -23.70 13.69 -2.49
N LYS A 21 -23.19 14.38 -1.47
CA LYS A 21 -21.86 14.16 -0.90
C LYS A 21 -21.93 13.97 0.61
N ASP A 22 -20.88 13.36 1.15
CA ASP A 22 -20.73 13.06 2.58
C ASP A 22 -20.08 14.21 3.37
N PHE A 23 -19.44 15.16 2.67
CA PHE A 23 -18.64 16.24 3.25
C PHE A 23 -19.16 17.63 2.82
N CYS A 24 -18.93 18.64 3.66
CA CYS A 24 -19.17 20.05 3.31
C CYS A 24 -18.06 20.59 2.40
N ALA A 25 -18.19 21.84 1.93
CA ALA A 25 -17.18 22.45 1.04
C ALA A 25 -15.78 22.54 1.67
N ASP A 26 -15.71 22.81 2.98
CA ASP A 26 -14.45 22.96 3.71
C ASP A 26 -13.74 21.63 3.97
N HIS A 27 -14.52 20.56 4.14
CA HIS A 27 -14.00 19.20 4.38
C HIS A 27 -14.11 18.31 3.16
N HIS A 28 -14.42 18.88 1.99
CA HIS A 28 -14.51 18.11 0.77
C HIS A 28 -13.13 17.49 0.55
N PRO A 29 -12.99 16.15 0.58
CA PRO A 29 -11.72 15.55 0.24
C PRO A 29 -11.46 15.94 -1.21
N ILE A 30 -10.47 16.81 -1.44
CA ILE A 30 -9.83 16.92 -2.75
C ILE A 30 -9.49 15.47 -3.05
N LEU A 31 -10.17 14.86 -4.04
CA LEU A 31 -9.94 13.47 -4.42
C LEU A 31 -8.42 13.34 -4.61
N ARG A 32 -7.73 12.82 -3.59
CA ARG A 32 -6.37 12.35 -3.73
C ARG A 32 -6.52 11.03 -4.46
N ILE A 33 -6.71 11.14 -5.76
CA ILE A 33 -6.23 10.17 -6.73
C ILE A 33 -4.69 10.26 -6.74
N LEU A 34 -4.05 10.24 -5.57
CA LEU A 34 -2.69 9.77 -5.42
C LEU A 34 -2.80 8.27 -5.17
N THR A 35 -3.40 7.56 -6.11
CA THR A 35 -2.85 6.25 -6.43
C THR A 35 -1.41 6.55 -6.81
N PRO A 36 -0.39 6.14 -6.03
CA PRO A 36 0.98 6.28 -6.47
C PRO A 36 1.01 5.58 -7.81
N GLU A 37 1.26 6.33 -8.90
CA GLU A 37 1.15 5.83 -10.25
C GLU A 37 1.75 4.43 -10.28
N ALA A 38 0.87 3.44 -10.48
CA ALA A 38 1.24 2.05 -10.48
C ALA A 38 2.08 1.88 -11.74
N ASN A 39 3.38 2.20 -11.61
CA ASN A 39 4.31 2.08 -12.71
C ASN A 39 4.17 0.64 -13.20
N PRO A 40 3.72 0.43 -14.45
CA PRO A 40 3.32 -0.89 -14.94
C PRO A 40 4.48 -1.90 -14.91
N ASN A 41 5.71 -1.44 -14.70
CA ASN A 41 6.91 -2.26 -14.55
C ASN A 41 7.24 -2.65 -13.10
N ARG A 42 6.56 -2.11 -12.07
CA ARG A 42 6.71 -2.58 -10.67
C ARG A 42 6.53 -4.10 -10.53
N PRO A 43 5.50 -4.75 -11.09
CA PRO A 43 5.35 -6.20 -10.94
C PRO A 43 6.52 -6.98 -11.54
N LEU A 44 7.18 -6.47 -12.58
CA LEU A 44 8.33 -7.12 -13.21
C LEU A 44 9.57 -7.06 -12.29
N ILE A 45 9.84 -5.90 -11.67
CA ILE A 45 10.98 -5.72 -10.77
C ILE A 45 10.86 -6.67 -9.57
N TYR A 46 9.67 -6.78 -8.96
CA TYR A 46 9.45 -7.68 -7.84
C TYR A 46 9.58 -9.16 -8.24
N ARG A 47 9.13 -9.54 -9.45
CA ARG A 47 9.31 -10.91 -9.97
C ARG A 47 10.79 -11.24 -10.17
N ILE A 48 11.56 -10.33 -10.76
CA ILE A 48 13.01 -10.53 -10.96
C ILE A 48 13.71 -10.62 -9.60
N ALA A 49 13.41 -9.70 -8.67
CA ALA A 49 13.99 -9.71 -7.33
C ALA A 49 13.67 -11.02 -6.58
N ALA A 50 12.43 -11.52 -6.68
CA ALA A 50 12.04 -12.79 -6.08
C ALA A 50 12.81 -13.98 -6.67
N LEU A 51 13.02 -14.02 -8.00
CA LEU A 51 13.81 -15.06 -8.65
C LEU A 51 15.28 -15.03 -8.20
N VAL A 52 15.87 -13.84 -8.08
CA VAL A 52 17.25 -13.67 -7.58
C VAL A 52 17.37 -14.17 -6.14
N LEU A 53 16.45 -13.77 -5.26
CA LEU A 53 16.45 -14.22 -3.86
C LEU A 53 16.26 -15.74 -3.75
N LEU A 54 15.35 -16.31 -4.54
CA LEU A 54 15.14 -17.76 -4.59
C LEU A 54 16.41 -18.49 -5.03
N PHE A 55 17.09 -18.00 -6.07
CA PHE A 55 18.33 -18.59 -6.55
C PHE A 55 19.43 -18.55 -5.49
N ILE A 56 19.61 -17.42 -4.80
CA ILE A 56 20.58 -17.27 -3.70
C ILE A 56 20.27 -18.28 -2.59
N PHE A 57 18.99 -18.41 -2.20
CA PHE A 57 18.57 -19.35 -1.17
C PHE A 57 18.88 -20.80 -1.54
N LEU A 58 18.51 -21.22 -2.75
CA LEU A 58 18.76 -22.57 -3.25
C LEU A 58 20.26 -22.87 -3.38
N TYR A 59 21.05 -21.92 -3.88
CA TYR A 59 22.50 -22.07 -4.01
C TYR A 59 23.18 -22.27 -2.66
N ASN A 60 22.82 -21.46 -1.67
CA ASN A 60 23.35 -21.60 -0.31
C ASN A 60 22.91 -22.91 0.34
N GLY A 61 21.63 -23.28 0.20
CA GLY A 61 21.10 -24.56 0.69
C GLY A 61 21.83 -25.76 0.08
N TYR A 62 22.04 -25.76 -1.24
CA TYR A 62 22.80 -26.78 -1.93
C TYR A 62 24.24 -26.87 -1.44
N ARG A 63 24.93 -25.73 -1.27
CA ARG A 63 26.29 -25.69 -0.73
C ARG A 63 26.39 -26.31 0.65
N ILE A 64 25.46 -25.96 1.54
CA ILE A 64 25.39 -26.51 2.90
C ILE A 64 25.17 -28.02 2.82
N LEU A 65 24.16 -28.47 2.09
CA LEU A 65 23.86 -29.89 1.92
C LEU A 65 25.08 -30.68 1.39
N MET A 66 25.76 -30.14 0.37
CA MET A 66 26.97 -30.74 -0.21
C MET A 66 28.17 -30.73 0.74
N GLN A 67 28.25 -29.80 1.68
CA GLN A 67 29.27 -29.77 2.72
C GLN A 67 29.00 -30.84 3.78
N TRP A 68 27.74 -30.99 4.18
CA TRP A 68 27.31 -32.03 5.12
C TRP A 68 27.54 -33.44 4.58
N MET A 69 27.26 -33.70 3.30
CA MET A 69 27.49 -35.01 2.70
C MET A 69 28.98 -35.36 2.50
N ARG A 70 29.89 -34.37 2.64
CA ARG A 70 31.33 -34.55 2.48
C ARG A 70 32.08 -34.67 3.82
N SER A 71 31.40 -34.43 4.94
CA SER A 71 31.93 -34.60 6.29
C SER A 71 31.51 -35.93 6.89
#